data_AF-A0A956IEX9-F1
#
_entry.id   AF-A0A956IEX9-F1
#
_cell.length_a   1.000
_cell.length_b   1.000
_cell.length_c   1.000
_cell.angle_alpha   90.00
_cell.angle_beta   90.00
_cell.angle_gamma   90.00
#
_symmetry.space_group_name_H-M   'P 1'
#
loop_
_entity.id
_entity.type
_entity.pdbx_description
1 polymer ?
#
loop_
_entity_poly.entity_id
_entity_poly.type
_entity_poly.pdbx_seq_one_letter_code
_entity_poly.pdbx_strand_id
1 'polypeptide(L)'
;MSPSPRILTSRPQLERGRLHYAGHDADNLKVRGRLAFAGLALVIVFAVGTAGYYALGAGQWSLDSCAYMVLITITSVGYGEVLPVAEVEGARAFTMALLVGGMGVSFYFLSALTAFIIEGDLREALWRRRMTNRLHKLDQHFIVCGFSATRSGEGA
;
A
#
# COMPACT_ATOMS: atom_id res chain seq x y z
N MET A 1 40.31 -52.40 7.46
CA MET A 1 38.94 -52.23 6.90
C MET A 1 38.12 -51.48 7.94
N SER A 2 38.06 -50.16 7.83
CA SER A 2 37.38 -49.26 8.78
C SER A 2 36.20 -48.60 8.04
N PRO A 3 34.97 -48.62 8.56
CA PRO A 3 33.86 -47.96 7.90
C PRO A 3 33.91 -46.46 8.18
N SER A 4 33.95 -45.67 7.12
CA SER A 4 33.78 -44.22 7.13
C SER A 4 32.45 -43.80 7.76
N PRO A 5 32.39 -42.76 8.60
CA PRO A 5 31.15 -42.25 9.14
C PRO A 5 30.37 -41.51 8.04
N ARG A 6 29.15 -41.97 7.82
CA ARG A 6 28.19 -41.45 6.86
C ARG A 6 27.71 -40.08 7.35
N ILE A 7 28.16 -39.00 6.72
CA ILE A 7 27.71 -37.63 6.97
C ILE A 7 26.24 -37.53 6.52
N LEU A 8 25.34 -37.58 7.49
CA LEU A 8 23.90 -37.38 7.31
C LEU A 8 23.63 -35.91 6.97
N THR A 9 23.23 -35.69 5.72
CA THR A 9 22.77 -34.42 5.19
C THR A 9 21.39 -34.08 5.75
N SER A 10 21.32 -33.40 6.89
CA SER A 10 20.09 -32.83 7.46
C SER A 10 19.67 -31.52 6.76
N ARG A 11 19.71 -31.47 5.42
CA ARG A 11 19.32 -30.27 4.64
C ARG A 11 17.84 -30.09 4.27
N PRO A 12 16.88 -31.03 4.41
CA PRO A 12 15.54 -30.84 3.84
C PRO A 12 14.57 -29.99 4.70
N GLN A 13 14.90 -29.68 5.95
CA GLN A 13 13.99 -28.99 6.87
C GLN A 13 14.16 -27.45 6.87
N LEU A 14 15.37 -26.94 6.59
CA LEU A 14 15.67 -25.51 6.63
C LEU A 14 15.18 -24.72 5.41
N GLU A 15 15.05 -25.35 4.24
CA GLU A 15 14.51 -24.70 3.04
C GLU A 15 12.98 -24.55 3.10
N ARG A 16 12.29 -25.49 3.76
CA ARG A 16 10.82 -25.50 3.84
C ARG A 16 10.29 -24.31 4.65
N GLY A 17 10.99 -23.92 5.72
CA GLY A 17 10.69 -22.69 6.46
C GLY A 17 10.96 -21.42 5.65
N ARG A 18 12.05 -21.38 4.89
CA ARG A 18 12.43 -20.22 4.07
C ARG A 18 11.45 -19.93 2.94
N LEU A 19 10.88 -20.97 2.34
CA LEU A 19 9.84 -20.86 1.29
C LEU A 19 8.52 -20.29 1.83
N HIS A 20 8.14 -20.64 3.06
CA HIS A 20 6.94 -20.09 3.71
C HIS A 20 7.10 -18.61 4.11
N TYR A 21 8.31 -18.16 4.46
CA TYR A 21 8.57 -16.74 4.74
C TYR A 21 8.68 -15.89 3.47
N ALA A 22 9.30 -16.40 2.40
CA ALA A 22 9.44 -15.66 1.14
C ALA A 22 8.09 -15.37 0.44
N GLY A 23 7.08 -16.23 0.63
CA GLY A 23 5.72 -16.00 0.13
C GLY A 23 5.04 -14.80 0.80
N HIS A 24 5.09 -14.73 2.13
CA HIS A 24 4.46 -13.65 2.92
C HIS A 24 5.06 -12.27 2.59
N ASP A 25 6.38 -12.17 2.40
CA ASP A 25 7.02 -10.89 2.06
C ASP A 25 6.72 -10.43 0.61
N ALA A 26 6.53 -11.37 -0.33
CA ALA A 26 6.18 -11.05 -1.72
C ALA A 26 4.74 -10.56 -1.88
N ASP A 27 3.82 -11.08 -1.07
CA ASP A 27 2.42 -10.68 -1.10
C ASP A 27 2.24 -9.26 -0.54
N ASN A 28 2.90 -8.94 0.58
CA ASN A 28 2.89 -7.59 1.15
C ASN A 28 3.49 -6.54 0.20
N LEU A 29 4.58 -6.85 -0.52
CA LEU A 29 5.16 -5.91 -1.50
C LEU A 29 4.19 -5.60 -2.66
N LYS A 30 3.44 -6.61 -3.12
CA LYS A 30 2.43 -6.45 -4.17
C LYS A 30 1.23 -5.65 -3.68
N VAL A 31 0.75 -5.91 -2.46
CA VAL A 31 -0.39 -5.21 -1.86
C VAL A 31 -0.06 -3.74 -1.65
N ARG A 32 1.11 -3.42 -1.10
CA ARG A 32 1.60 -2.03 -0.97
C ARG A 32 1.76 -1.34 -2.32
N GLY A 33 2.28 -2.04 -3.32
CA GLY A 33 2.40 -1.52 -4.68
C GLY A 33 1.04 -1.18 -5.30
N ARG A 34 0.05 -2.06 -5.13
CA ARG A 34 -1.32 -1.84 -5.61
C ARG A 34 -2.00 -0.68 -4.91
N LEU A 35 -1.85 -0.55 -3.59
CA LEU A 35 -2.40 0.56 -2.82
C LEU A 35 -1.74 1.89 -3.20
N ALA A 36 -0.42 1.92 -3.37
CA ALA A 36 0.31 3.11 -3.82
C ALA A 36 -0.12 3.53 -5.24
N PHE A 37 -0.27 2.57 -6.15
CA PHE A 37 -0.77 2.81 -7.49
C PHE A 37 -2.22 3.32 -7.48
N ALA A 38 -3.11 2.73 -6.68
CA ALA A 38 -4.49 3.18 -6.52
C ALA A 38 -4.57 4.60 -5.95
N GLY A 39 -3.76 4.91 -4.93
CA GLY A 39 -3.68 6.25 -4.36
C GLY A 39 -3.14 7.28 -5.36
N LEU A 40 -2.10 6.93 -6.12
CA LEU A 40 -1.57 7.78 -7.19
C LEU A 40 -2.63 8.02 -8.28
N ALA A 41 -3.34 6.98 -8.71
CA ALA A 41 -4.41 7.10 -9.68
C ALA A 41 -5.53 8.05 -9.20
N LEU A 42 -5.90 7.98 -7.92
CA LEU A 42 -6.89 8.87 -7.32
C LEU A 42 -6.41 10.33 -7.33
N VAL A 43 -5.14 10.58 -7.00
CA VAL A 43 -4.53 11.92 -7.08
C VAL A 43 -4.50 12.44 -8.52
N ILE A 44 -4.19 11.58 -9.49
CA ILE A 44 -4.20 11.94 -10.92
C ILE A 44 -5.61 12.32 -11.36
N VAL A 45 -6.63 11.51 -11.02
CA VAL A 45 -8.03 11.84 -11.31
C VAL A 45 -8.42 13.18 -10.69
N PHE A 46 -8.04 13.42 -9.44
CA PHE A 46 -8.32 14.67 -8.76
C PHE A 46 -7.67 15.87 -9.47
N ALA A 47 -6.39 15.75 -9.84
CA ALA A 47 -5.66 16.80 -10.55
C ALA A 47 -6.22 17.06 -11.95
N VAL A 48 -6.49 15.99 -12.73
CA VAL A 48 -7.09 16.07 -14.06
C VAL A 48 -8.49 16.65 -14.00
N GLY A 49 -9.29 16.26 -13.00
CA GLY A 49 -10.60 16.83 -12.73
C GLY A 49 -10.53 18.33 -12.48
N THR A 50 -9.62 18.74 -11.59
CA THR A 50 -9.46 20.14 -11.18
C THR A 50 -8.99 20.99 -12.37
N ALA A 51 -8.00 20.51 -13.11
CA ALA A 51 -7.50 21.17 -14.32
C ALA A 51 -8.56 21.23 -15.42
N GLY A 52 -9.36 20.16 -15.59
CA GLY A 52 -10.45 20.10 -16.56
C GLY A 52 -11.54 21.12 -16.27
N TYR A 53 -11.99 21.22 -15.01
CA TYR A 53 -12.94 22.27 -14.62
C TYR A 53 -12.36 23.68 -14.77
N TYR A 54 -11.09 23.87 -14.42
CA TYR A 54 -10.43 25.17 -14.58
C TYR A 54 -10.33 25.60 -16.05
N ALA A 55 -9.98 24.67 -16.94
CA ALA A 55 -9.92 24.91 -18.37
C ALA A 55 -11.31 25.17 -18.98
N LEU A 56 -12.33 24.41 -18.57
CA LEU A 56 -13.71 24.59 -19.02
C LEU A 56 -14.33 25.91 -18.52
N GLY A 57 -13.94 26.34 -17.32
CA GLY A 57 -14.37 27.62 -16.75
C GLY A 57 -13.73 28.84 -17.40
N ALA A 58 -12.79 28.69 -18.35
CA ALA A 58 -12.09 29.77 -19.04
C ALA A 58 -11.54 30.89 -18.11
N GLY A 59 -11.14 30.52 -16.89
CA GLY A 59 -10.63 31.45 -15.88
C GLY A 59 -11.68 32.19 -15.03
N GLN A 60 -12.97 31.89 -15.20
CA GLN A 60 -14.05 32.45 -14.38
C GLN A 60 -14.12 31.85 -12.97
N TRP A 61 -13.55 30.65 -12.79
CA TRP A 61 -13.53 29.94 -11.51
C TRP A 61 -12.13 29.89 -10.93
N SER A 62 -12.03 30.06 -9.61
CA SER A 62 -10.78 29.93 -8.89
C SER A 62 -10.37 28.45 -8.77
N LEU A 63 -9.06 28.19 -8.70
CA LEU A 63 -8.52 26.83 -8.60
C LEU A 63 -9.02 26.11 -7.34
N ASP A 64 -9.19 26.83 -6.23
CA ASP A 64 -9.74 26.30 -4.98
C ASP A 64 -11.18 25.80 -5.15
N SER A 65 -12.02 26.54 -5.87
CA SER A 65 -13.41 26.17 -6.11
C SER A 65 -13.51 24.96 -7.05
N CYS A 66 -12.66 24.89 -8.08
CA CYS A 66 -12.56 23.72 -8.95
C CYS A 66 -12.09 22.47 -8.17
N ALA A 67 -11.08 22.62 -7.32
CA ALA A 67 -10.57 21.54 -6.48
C ALA A 67 -11.63 21.06 -5.48
N TYR A 68 -12.35 21.99 -4.86
CA TYR A 68 -13.45 21.69 -3.96
C TYR A 68 -14.57 20.93 -4.68
N MET A 69 -14.95 21.34 -5.89
CA MET A 69 -15.96 20.65 -6.70
C MET A 69 -15.59 19.20 -6.98
N VAL A 70 -14.34 18.94 -7.38
CA VAL A 70 -13.86 17.57 -7.65
C VAL A 70 -13.83 16.76 -6.36
N LEU A 71 -13.40 17.38 -5.25
CA LEU A 71 -13.36 16.73 -3.95
C LEU A 71 -14.76 16.26 -3.53
N ILE A 72 -15.76 17.15 -3.51
CA ILE A 72 -17.13 16.79 -3.10
C ILE A 72 -17.77 15.75 -4.03
N THR A 73 -17.34 15.73 -5.29
CA THR A 73 -17.82 14.76 -6.29
C THR A 73 -17.23 13.38 -6.02
N ILE A 74 -15.91 13.29 -5.81
CA ILE A 74 -15.20 12.04 -5.52
C ILE A 74 -15.63 11.48 -4.15
N THR A 75 -15.85 12.34 -3.16
CA THR A 75 -16.35 11.94 -1.85
C THR A 75 -17.85 11.63 -1.84
N SER A 76 -18.53 11.69 -3.00
CA SER A 76 -19.97 11.45 -3.17
C SER A 76 -20.89 12.33 -2.31
N VAL A 77 -20.39 13.49 -1.87
CA VAL A 77 -21.20 14.47 -1.13
C VAL A 77 -22.11 15.24 -2.08
N GLY A 78 -21.55 15.67 -3.22
CA GLY A 78 -22.32 16.14 -4.37
C GLY A 78 -23.19 17.38 -4.12
N TYR A 79 -22.65 18.43 -3.50
CA TYR A 79 -23.43 19.64 -3.18
C TYR A 79 -24.09 20.34 -4.38
N GLY A 80 -23.69 20.13 -5.63
CA GLY A 80 -24.44 20.63 -6.81
C GLY A 80 -24.46 22.15 -7.03
N GLU A 81 -24.04 22.97 -6.05
CA GLU A 81 -24.16 24.44 -6.08
C GLU A 81 -22.81 25.18 -6.22
N VAL A 82 -21.67 24.50 -6.20
CA VAL A 82 -20.35 25.18 -6.13
C VAL A 82 -19.97 25.86 -7.44
N LEU A 83 -20.22 25.22 -8.58
CA LEU A 83 -19.94 25.75 -9.91
C LEU A 83 -21.21 25.70 -10.76
N PRO A 84 -21.56 26.76 -11.52
CA PRO A 84 -22.66 26.74 -12.49
C PRO A 84 -22.28 25.90 -13.72
N VAL A 85 -22.11 24.59 -13.54
CA VAL A 85 -21.82 23.61 -14.60
C VAL A 85 -22.95 23.49 -15.64
N ALA A 86 -24.13 24.05 -15.35
CA ALA A 86 -25.25 24.13 -16.29
C ALA A 86 -25.08 25.23 -17.35
N GLU A 87 -24.29 26.27 -17.06
CA GLU A 87 -24.10 27.44 -17.93
C GLU A 87 -22.92 27.28 -18.89
N VAL A 88 -22.01 26.34 -18.59
CA VAL A 88 -20.82 26.08 -19.40
C VAL A 88 -21.06 24.88 -20.33
N GLU A 89 -20.94 25.13 -21.63
CA GLU A 89 -21.10 24.11 -22.67
C GLU A 89 -20.02 23.02 -22.51
N GLY A 90 -20.43 21.74 -22.50
CA GLY A 90 -19.54 20.60 -22.32
C GLY A 90 -19.18 20.24 -20.86
N ALA A 91 -19.43 21.12 -19.88
CA ALA A 91 -19.12 20.84 -18.47
C ALA A 91 -19.90 19.63 -17.92
N ARG A 92 -21.18 19.49 -18.29
CA ARG A 92 -22.00 18.32 -17.88
C ARG A 92 -21.45 16.99 -18.39
N ALA A 93 -21.02 16.93 -19.65
CA ALA A 93 -20.46 15.72 -20.24
C ALA A 93 -19.12 15.36 -19.57
N PHE A 94 -18.31 16.37 -19.25
CA PHE A 94 -17.09 16.20 -18.47
C PHE A 94 -17.38 15.67 -17.06
N THR A 95 -18.35 16.24 -16.34
CA THR A 95 -18.77 15.76 -15.02
C THR A 95 -19.22 14.31 -15.06
N MET A 96 -20.00 13.91 -16.08
CA MET A 96 -20.42 12.52 -16.25
C MET A 96 -19.23 11.58 -16.45
N ALA A 97 -18.27 11.95 -17.30
CA ALA A 97 -17.05 11.16 -17.51
C ALA A 97 -16.20 11.08 -16.22
N LEU A 98 -16.08 12.19 -15.50
CA LEU A 98 -15.36 12.26 -14.23
C LEU A 98 -16.02 11.41 -13.15
N LEU A 99 -17.34 11.36 -13.10
CA LEU A 99 -18.07 10.49 -12.16
C LEU A 99 -17.80 9.03 -12.48
N VAL A 100 -17.93 8.59 -13.72
CA VAL A 100 -17.71 7.20 -14.10
C VAL A 100 -16.26 6.77 -13.82
N GLY A 101 -15.28 7.58 -14.26
CA GLY A 101 -13.86 7.27 -14.06
C GLY A 101 -13.42 7.43 -12.61
N GLY A 102 -13.73 8.57 -12.00
CA GLY A 102 -13.25 8.92 -10.66
C GLY A 102 -13.89 8.11 -9.55
N MET A 103 -15.19 7.81 -9.66
CA MET A 103 -15.85 6.95 -8.69
C MET A 103 -15.36 5.50 -8.80
N GLY A 104 -15.09 5.02 -10.02
CA GLY A 104 -14.46 3.71 -10.24
C GLY A 104 -13.08 3.60 -9.57
N VAL A 105 -12.21 4.59 -9.75
CA VAL A 105 -10.89 4.64 -9.11
C VAL A 105 -11.01 4.74 -7.58
N SER A 106 -11.98 5.50 -7.08
CA SER A 106 -12.23 5.65 -5.64
C SER A 106 -12.69 4.35 -4.99
N PHE A 107 -13.60 3.61 -5.64
CA PHE A 107 -14.00 2.29 -5.18
C PHE A 107 -12.85 1.29 -5.23
N TYR A 108 -12.04 1.32 -6.30
CA TYR A 108 -10.84 0.47 -6.38
C TYR A 108 -9.87 0.75 -5.23
N PHE A 109 -9.63 2.03 -4.93
CA PHE A 109 -8.81 2.44 -3.80
C PHE A 109 -9.39 1.95 -2.47
N LEU A 110 -10.70 2.08 -2.25
CA LEU A 110 -11.36 1.61 -1.04
C LEU A 110 -11.28 0.08 -0.89
N SER A 111 -11.46 -0.67 -1.98
CA SER A 111 -11.29 -2.12 -1.98
C SER A 111 -9.85 -2.54 -1.68
N ALA A 112 -8.85 -1.88 -2.29
CA ALA A 112 -7.44 -2.13 -2.02
C ALA A 112 -7.05 -1.77 -0.58
N LEU A 113 -7.58 -0.67 -0.05
CA LEU A 113 -7.40 -0.24 1.33
C LEU A 113 -7.98 -1.26 2.31
N THR A 114 -9.17 -1.77 2.02
CA THR A 114 -9.83 -2.80 2.84
C THR A 114 -9.01 -4.09 2.88
N ALA A 115 -8.50 -4.54 1.72
CA ALA A 115 -7.60 -5.71 1.67
C ALA A 115 -6.34 -5.51 2.52
N PHE A 116 -5.70 -4.35 2.39
CA PHE A 116 -4.52 -3.98 3.17
C PHE A 116 -4.77 -3.96 4.70
N ILE A 117 -5.97 -3.54 5.13
CA ILE A 117 -6.36 -3.58 6.55
C ILE A 117 -6.57 -5.02 7.01
N ILE A 118 -7.29 -5.84 6.23
CA ILE A 118 -7.64 -7.22 6.59
C ILE A 118 -6.39 -8.11 6.64
N GLU A 119 -5.47 -7.95 5.68
CA GLU A 119 -4.21 -8.69 5.63
C GLU A 119 -3.26 -8.33 6.79
N GLY A 120 -3.57 -7.30 7.59
CA GLY A 120 -2.79 -6.91 8.76
C GLY A 120 -1.45 -6.27 8.42
N ASP A 121 -1.20 -6.03 7.14
CA ASP A 121 0.04 -5.50 6.57
C ASP A 121 0.33 -4.09 7.13
N LEU A 122 -0.70 -3.32 7.50
CA LEU A 122 -0.55 -2.06 8.23
C LEU A 122 0.10 -2.26 9.62
N ARG A 123 -0.35 -3.27 10.39
CA ARG A 123 0.18 -3.56 11.72
C ARG A 123 1.60 -4.09 11.62
N GLU A 124 1.88 -4.94 10.63
CA GLU A 124 3.20 -5.50 10.41
C GLU A 124 4.19 -4.44 9.90
N ALA A 125 3.80 -3.57 8.97
CA ALA A 125 4.62 -2.46 8.52
C ALA A 125 4.92 -1.45 9.64
N LEU A 126 3.93 -1.11 10.47
CA LEU A 126 4.12 -0.24 11.65
C LEU A 126 4.99 -0.91 12.72
N TRP A 127 4.83 -2.22 12.93
CA TRP A 127 5.65 -3.01 13.86
C TRP A 127 7.10 -3.09 13.38
N ARG A 128 7.34 -3.42 12.10
CA ARG A 128 8.68 -3.42 11.49
C ARG A 128 9.33 -2.04 11.63
N ARG A 129 8.63 -0.94 11.27
CA ARG A 129 9.16 0.43 11.46
C ARG A 129 9.49 0.74 12.92
N ARG A 130 8.63 0.36 13.88
CA ARG A 130 8.93 0.50 15.31
C ARG A 130 10.14 -0.33 15.74
N MET A 131 10.24 -1.56 15.25
CA MET A 131 11.34 -2.47 15.55
C MET A 131 12.66 -1.94 14.98
N THR A 132 12.69 -1.47 13.73
CA THR A 132 13.87 -0.85 13.12
C THR A 132 14.28 0.40 13.88
N ASN A 133 13.34 1.24 14.32
CA ASN A 133 13.66 2.40 15.16
C ASN A 133 14.18 2.01 16.55
N ARG A 134 13.71 0.88 17.12
CA ARG A 134 14.28 0.34 18.36
C ARG A 134 15.68 -0.22 18.13
N LEU A 135 15.92 -0.91 17.02
CA LEU A 135 17.23 -1.42 16.60
C LEU A 135 18.23 -0.28 16.36
N HIS A 136 17.82 0.81 15.69
CA HIS A 136 18.67 2.00 15.52
C HIS A 136 18.99 2.71 16.84
N LYS A 137 18.12 2.62 17.85
CA LYS A 137 18.41 3.07 19.23
C LYS A 137 19.31 2.09 19.99
N LEU A 138 19.43 0.86 19.52
CA LEU A 138 20.27 -0.21 20.08
C LEU A 138 21.55 -0.44 19.27
N ASP A 139 21.84 0.39 18.25
CA ASP A 139 22.99 0.29 17.33
C ASP A 139 24.36 0.52 18.01
N GLN A 140 24.38 0.64 19.33
CA GLN A 140 25.58 0.69 20.17
C GLN A 140 25.72 -0.55 21.07
N HIS A 141 24.88 -1.59 20.88
CA HIS A 141 24.93 -2.79 21.70
C HIS A 141 25.36 -4.01 20.89
N PHE A 142 26.45 -4.65 21.33
CA PHE A 142 26.86 -5.95 20.80
C PHE A 142 25.79 -6.99 21.14
N ILE A 143 25.22 -7.64 20.12
CA ILE A 143 24.34 -8.80 20.28
C ILE A 143 25.25 -10.03 20.28
N VAL A 144 25.59 -10.52 21.46
CA VAL A 144 26.30 -11.80 21.62
C VAL A 144 25.25 -12.92 21.54
N CYS A 145 25.06 -13.47 20.35
CA CYS A 145 24.30 -14.71 20.19
C CYS A 145 25.14 -15.88 20.73
N GLY A 146 24.95 -16.21 22.00
CA GLY A 146 25.54 -17.42 22.60
C GLY A 146 24.94 -18.67 21.97
N PHE A 147 25.68 -19.31 21.06
CA PHE A 147 25.33 -20.65 20.57
C PHE A 147 25.98 -21.69 21.48
N SER A 148 25.28 -22.13 22.52
CA SER A 148 25.69 -23.32 23.27
C SER A 148 25.13 -24.56 22.55
N ALA A 149 25.98 -25.24 21.78
CA ALA A 149 25.69 -26.60 21.34
C ALA A 149 25.69 -27.50 22.59
N THR A 150 24.52 -27.69 23.20
CA THR A 150 24.33 -28.71 24.24
C THR A 150 24.52 -30.07 23.57
N ARG A 151 25.72 -30.62 23.74
CA ARG A 151 26.03 -32.01 23.46
C ARG A 151 25.45 -32.82 24.61
N SER A 152 24.23 -33.31 24.42
CA SER A 152 23.63 -34.32 25.30
C SER A 152 24.57 -35.53 25.34
N GLY A 153 25.14 -35.80 26.50
CA GLY A 153 25.96 -36.97 26.76
C GLY A 153 25.10 -38.23 26.71
N GLU A 154 25.45 -39.12 25.79
CA GLU A 154 25.10 -40.53 25.83
C GLU A 154 25.83 -41.19 27.01
N GLY A 155 25.19 -42.17 27.63
CA GLY A 155 25.51 -42.68 28.96
C GLY A 155 26.83 -43.41 29.15
N ALA A 156 27.16 -43.55 30.43
CA ALA A 156 27.91 -44.64 31.04
C ALA A 156 27.58 -44.65 32.53
#